data_AF-A0A7L2Q3G7-F1
#
_entry.id   AF-A0A7L2Q3G7-F1
#
_cell.length_a   1.000
_cell.length_b   1.000
_cell.length_c   1.000
_cell.angle_alpha   90.00
_cell.angle_beta   90.00
_cell.angle_gamma   90.00
#
_symmetry.space_group_name_H-M   'P 1'
#
loop_
_entity.id
_entity.type
_entity.pdbx_description
1 polymer ?
#
loop_
_entity_poly.entity_id
_entity_poly.type
_entity_poly.pdbx_seq_one_letter_code
_entity_poly.pdbx_strand_id
1 'polypeptide(L)'
;MTTPNKTPPGADPKQLERTGTVREIGSQAVWSLSSCKPGFGVDQLRDDNLETYWQSDGSQPHLVNIQFRRKTTVKTLCIYADYKSDESYTPSKISVRVGNNFHNLQEIR
;
A
#
# COMPACT_ATOMS: atom_id res chain seq x y z
N MET A 1 6.22 27.56 0.27
CA MET A 1 6.13 27.46 1.75
C MET A 1 6.57 26.07 2.14
N THR A 2 7.54 25.94 3.05
CA THR A 2 7.97 24.63 3.59
C THR A 2 7.02 24.25 4.73
N THR A 3 6.38 23.08 4.65
CA THR A 3 5.56 22.52 5.74
C THR A 3 6.48 21.83 6.75
N PRO A 4 6.69 22.39 7.96
CA PRO A 4 7.73 21.94 8.89
C PRO A 4 7.49 20.53 9.48
N ASN A 5 6.25 20.02 9.43
CA ASN A 5 5.87 18.72 9.99
C ASN A 5 5.56 17.66 8.92
N LYS A 6 6.16 17.78 7.71
CA LYS A 6 5.98 16.76 6.66
C LYS A 6 6.69 15.47 7.08
N THR A 7 6.00 14.33 6.95
CA THR A 7 6.62 13.01 7.08
C THR A 7 7.80 12.89 6.10
N PRO A 8 9.02 12.58 6.57
CA PRO A 8 10.18 12.47 5.68
C PRO A 8 9.98 11.30 4.70
N PRO A 9 10.46 11.42 3.45
CA PRO A 9 10.40 10.32 2.50
C PRO A 9 11.27 9.15 2.99
N GLY A 10 10.76 7.92 2.81
CA GLY A 10 11.51 6.70 3.06
C GLY A 10 12.54 6.39 1.96
N ALA A 11 13.32 5.32 2.16
CA ALA A 11 14.22 4.80 1.14
C ALA A 11 13.44 4.11 -0.01
N ASP A 12 13.99 4.18 -1.22
CA ASP A 12 13.45 3.46 -2.39
C ASP A 12 13.51 1.93 -2.16
N PRO A 13 12.38 1.20 -2.25
CA PRO A 13 12.35 -0.25 -2.12
C PRO A 13 13.32 -0.97 -3.08
N LYS A 14 13.56 -0.43 -4.28
CA LYS A 14 14.49 -1.02 -5.26
C LYS A 14 15.95 -0.99 -4.76
N GLN A 15 16.33 -0.03 -3.92
CA GLN A 15 17.63 -0.01 -3.25
C GLN A 15 17.75 -1.19 -2.27
N LEU A 16 16.68 -1.46 -1.51
CA LEU A 16 16.65 -2.58 -0.56
C LEU A 16 16.72 -3.92 -1.30
N GLU A 17 16.00 -4.08 -2.41
CA GLU A 17 16.07 -5.28 -3.25
C GLU A 17 17.47 -5.53 -3.82
N ARG A 18 18.17 -4.48 -4.27
CA ARG A 18 19.54 -4.57 -4.80
C ARG A 18 20.56 -5.08 -3.78
N THR A 19 20.26 -5.00 -2.48
CA THR A 19 21.12 -5.61 -1.45
C THR A 19 21.08 -7.14 -1.46
N GLY A 20 20.07 -7.75 -2.12
CA GLY A 20 19.84 -9.19 -2.10
C GLY A 20 19.35 -9.75 -0.76
N THR A 21 19.09 -8.90 0.24
CA THR A 21 18.66 -9.31 1.59
C THR A 21 17.15 -9.43 1.75
N VAL A 22 16.38 -8.97 0.77
CA VAL A 22 14.92 -9.01 0.75
C VAL A 22 14.39 -9.56 -0.57
N ARG A 23 13.11 -9.93 -0.56
CA ARG A 23 12.38 -10.34 -1.75
C ARG A 23 10.96 -9.78 -1.68
N GLU A 24 10.54 -9.12 -2.76
CA GLU A 24 9.14 -8.72 -2.96
C GLU A 24 8.26 -9.98 -3.09
N ILE A 25 7.17 -10.04 -2.32
CA ILE A 25 6.33 -11.24 -2.20
C ILE A 25 4.85 -10.97 -2.55
N GLY A 26 4.52 -9.77 -3.03
CA GLY A 26 3.16 -9.36 -3.34
C GLY A 26 2.50 -10.21 -4.43
N SER A 27 3.27 -10.75 -5.36
CA SER A 27 2.80 -11.69 -6.39
C SER A 27 2.29 -13.03 -5.83
N GLN A 28 2.60 -13.36 -4.57
CA GLN A 28 2.13 -14.60 -3.91
C GLN A 28 0.76 -14.41 -3.22
N ALA A 29 0.21 -13.19 -3.23
CA ALA A 29 -1.05 -12.86 -2.59
C ALA A 29 -2.17 -12.65 -3.61
N VAL A 30 -3.41 -12.82 -3.15
CA VAL A 30 -4.60 -12.30 -3.80
C VAL A 30 -4.84 -10.89 -3.27
N TRP A 31 -5.00 -9.94 -4.17
CA TRP A 31 -5.25 -8.54 -3.86
C TRP A 31 -6.72 -8.20 -4.14
N SER A 32 -7.35 -7.45 -3.24
CA SER A 32 -8.68 -6.87 -3.49
C SER A 32 -8.77 -5.48 -2.88
N LEU A 33 -9.61 -4.65 -3.49
CA LEU A 33 -9.86 -3.27 -3.08
C LEU A 33 -11.31 -3.13 -2.65
N SER A 34 -11.58 -2.32 -1.64
CA SER A 34 -12.95 -1.99 -1.22
C SER A 34 -13.81 -1.41 -2.36
N SER A 35 -13.20 -0.59 -3.21
CA SER A 35 -13.79 0.02 -4.41
C SER A 35 -12.65 0.48 -5.32
N CYS A 36 -12.91 0.66 -6.61
CA CYS A 36 -11.99 1.30 -7.54
C CYS A 36 -12.76 1.89 -8.72
N LYS A 37 -12.25 3.01 -9.26
CA LYS A 37 -12.70 3.47 -10.58
C LYS A 37 -12.20 2.51 -11.67
N PRO A 38 -12.95 2.31 -12.76
CA PRO A 38 -12.48 1.51 -13.89
C PRO A 38 -11.12 2.01 -14.42
N GLY A 39 -10.14 1.12 -14.50
CA GLY A 39 -8.78 1.45 -14.95
C GLY A 39 -7.83 2.01 -13.88
N PHE A 40 -8.29 2.16 -12.63
CA PHE A 40 -7.49 2.70 -11.51
C PHE A 40 -7.59 1.77 -10.30
N GLY A 41 -7.10 0.54 -10.43
CA GLY A 41 -7.27 -0.54 -9.46
C GLY A 41 -5.95 -1.16 -8.99
N VAL A 42 -5.96 -2.49 -8.75
CA VAL A 42 -4.82 -3.23 -8.21
C VAL A 42 -3.62 -3.19 -9.15
N ASP A 43 -3.86 -3.24 -10.46
CA ASP A 43 -2.78 -3.28 -11.45
C ASP A 43 -1.88 -2.04 -11.33
N GLN A 44 -2.48 -0.87 -11.13
CA GLN A 44 -1.78 0.40 -10.94
C GLN A 44 -1.05 0.51 -9.59
N LEU A 45 -1.34 -0.36 -8.61
CA LEU A 45 -0.54 -0.47 -7.37
C LEU A 45 0.69 -1.37 -7.55
N ARG A 46 0.81 -2.05 -8.69
CA ARG A 46 1.70 -3.21 -8.89
C ARG A 46 2.49 -3.16 -10.20
N ASP A 47 2.35 -2.11 -10.99
CA ASP A 47 2.93 -1.95 -12.33
C ASP A 47 4.32 -1.26 -12.34
N ASP A 48 4.90 -1.00 -11.16
CA ASP A 48 6.17 -0.29 -10.98
C ASP A 48 6.21 1.13 -11.59
N ASN A 49 5.03 1.74 -11.83
CA ASN A 49 4.92 3.09 -12.36
C ASN A 49 4.37 4.06 -11.30
N LEU A 50 5.11 5.14 -11.00
CA LEU A 50 4.70 6.13 -10.00
C LEU A 50 3.72 7.18 -10.55
N GLU A 51 3.44 7.16 -11.86
CA GLU A 51 2.48 8.05 -12.51
C GLU A 51 1.07 7.45 -12.57
N THR A 52 0.93 6.14 -12.34
CA THR A 52 -0.36 5.44 -12.25
C THR A 52 -0.73 5.22 -10.79
N TYR A 53 -2.02 5.06 -10.52
CA TYR A 53 -2.53 4.97 -9.15
C TYR A 53 -3.85 4.19 -9.06
N TRP A 54 -4.13 3.68 -7.86
CA TRP A 54 -5.47 3.28 -7.47
C TRP A 54 -6.29 4.51 -7.05
N GLN A 55 -7.51 4.61 -7.57
CA GLN A 55 -8.49 5.59 -7.09
C GLN A 55 -9.72 4.87 -6.56
N SER A 56 -10.01 5.03 -5.27
CA SER A 56 -11.25 4.53 -4.66
C SER A 56 -12.49 5.25 -5.21
N ASP A 57 -13.63 4.58 -5.15
CA ASP A 57 -14.91 5.10 -5.63
C ASP A 57 -16.05 4.66 -4.69
N GLY A 58 -15.89 4.97 -3.40
CA GLY A 58 -16.81 4.55 -2.35
C GLY A 58 -16.61 5.31 -1.04
N SER A 59 -17.32 4.89 0.02
CA SER A 59 -17.18 5.49 1.35
C SER A 59 -15.90 5.03 2.06
N GLN A 60 -15.37 5.87 2.94
CA GLN A 60 -14.28 5.48 3.84
C GLN A 60 -14.77 4.46 4.90
N PRO A 61 -13.90 3.57 5.40
CA PRO A 61 -12.47 3.44 5.04
C PRO A 61 -12.27 2.72 3.71
N HIS A 62 -11.29 3.18 2.93
CA HIS A 62 -10.84 2.45 1.74
C HIS A 62 -9.87 1.35 2.16
N LEU A 63 -10.10 0.13 1.68
CA LEU A 63 -9.33 -1.05 2.07
C LEU A 63 -8.53 -1.58 0.89
N VAL A 64 -7.26 -1.92 1.15
CA VAL A 64 -6.42 -2.79 0.33
C VAL A 64 -6.22 -4.08 1.10
N ASN A 65 -6.74 -5.19 0.58
CA ASN A 65 -6.62 -6.50 1.22
C ASN A 65 -5.57 -7.33 0.48
N ILE A 66 -4.59 -7.85 1.22
CA ILE A 66 -3.49 -8.67 0.69
C ILE A 66 -3.56 -10.02 1.39
N GLN A 67 -4.09 -11.04 0.71
CA GLN A 67 -4.35 -12.34 1.29
C GLN A 67 -3.41 -13.41 0.73
N PHE A 68 -2.62 -14.03 1.62
CA PHE A 68 -1.77 -15.16 1.27
C PHE A 68 -2.50 -16.49 1.51
N ARG A 69 -2.31 -17.47 0.61
CA ARG A 69 -2.90 -18.81 0.73
C ARG A 69 -2.33 -19.66 1.87
N ARG A 70 -1.14 -19.30 2.34
CA ARG A 70 -0.42 -19.97 3.44
C ARG A 70 0.08 -18.92 4.40
N LYS A 71 0.46 -19.34 5.62
CA LYS A 71 1.13 -18.46 6.57
C LYS A 71 2.44 -17.98 5.95
N THR A 72 2.54 -16.66 5.74
CA THR A 72 3.64 -16.02 5.03
C THR A 72 4.29 -15.01 5.96
N THR A 73 5.62 -15.08 6.09
CA THR A 73 6.39 -14.09 6.84
C THR A 73 6.47 -12.80 6.05
N VAL A 74 5.98 -11.70 6.62
CA VAL A 74 6.05 -10.35 6.06
C VAL A 74 6.87 -9.50 7.03
N LYS A 75 7.85 -8.74 6.52
CA LYS A 75 8.73 -7.89 7.33
C LYS A 75 8.45 -6.40 7.16
N THR A 76 8.23 -5.97 5.92
CA THR A 76 8.11 -4.55 5.57
C THR A 76 6.96 -4.37 4.58
N LEU A 77 6.17 -3.31 4.79
CA LEU A 77 5.18 -2.81 3.83
C LEU A 77 5.63 -1.42 3.38
N CYS A 78 5.79 -1.22 2.07
CA CYS A 78 6.14 0.07 1.48
C CYS A 78 4.91 0.64 0.77
N ILE A 79 4.61 1.92 1.01
CA ILE A 79 3.51 2.64 0.37
C ILE A 79 4.09 3.91 -0.23
N TYR A 80 3.78 4.17 -1.50
CA TYR A 80 4.08 5.43 -2.16
C TYR A 80 2.85 6.34 -2.07
N ALA A 81 3.04 7.57 -1.61
CA ALA A 81 2.02 8.61 -1.57
C ALA A 81 2.72 9.96 -1.67
N ASP A 82 2.25 10.84 -2.56
CA ASP A 82 2.87 12.15 -2.76
C ASP A 82 1.84 13.28 -2.73
N TYR A 83 1.84 14.06 -1.65
CA TYR A 83 0.91 15.16 -1.45
C TYR A 83 0.91 16.20 -2.58
N LYS A 84 2.06 16.42 -3.23
CA LYS A 84 2.12 17.40 -4.32
C LYS A 84 1.37 16.94 -5.56
N SER A 85 1.31 15.63 -5.78
CA SER A 85 0.65 15.02 -6.94
C SER A 85 -0.81 14.69 -6.66
N ASP A 86 -1.10 14.20 -5.44
CA ASP A 86 -2.42 13.64 -5.09
C ASP A 86 -3.35 14.63 -4.36
N GLU A 87 -2.81 15.71 -3.78
CA GLU A 87 -3.56 16.71 -3.02
C GLU A 87 -4.53 16.10 -1.97
N SER A 88 -5.84 16.28 -2.16
CA SER A 88 -6.88 15.76 -1.25
C SER A 88 -7.02 14.24 -1.26
N TYR A 89 -6.45 13.56 -2.26
CA TYR A 89 -6.43 12.09 -2.35
C TYR A 89 -5.30 11.46 -1.54
N THR A 90 -4.34 12.25 -1.04
CA THR A 90 -3.25 11.70 -0.21
C THR A 90 -3.78 11.18 1.12
N PRO A 91 -3.50 9.92 1.50
CA PRO A 91 -3.93 9.39 2.80
C PRO A 91 -3.27 10.16 3.95
N SER A 92 -4.09 10.67 4.88
CA SER A 92 -3.62 11.33 6.11
C SER A 92 -3.58 10.40 7.32
N LYS A 93 -4.28 9.27 7.26
CA LYS A 93 -4.32 8.24 8.31
C LYS A 93 -4.42 6.86 7.69
N ILE A 94 -3.49 5.98 8.04
CA ILE A 94 -3.45 4.58 7.60
C ILE A 94 -3.43 3.68 8.84
N SER A 95 -4.23 2.61 8.80
CA SER A 95 -4.23 1.53 9.80
C SER A 95 -3.82 0.25 9.10
N VAL A 96 -2.69 -0.33 9.51
CA VAL A 96 -2.22 -1.62 8.98
C VAL A 96 -2.68 -2.72 9.94
N ARG A 97 -3.30 -3.76 9.41
CA ARG A 97 -3.87 -4.85 10.22
C ARG A 97 -3.47 -6.21 9.66
N VAL A 98 -3.25 -7.16 10.54
CA VAL A 98 -2.88 -8.54 10.20
C VAL A 98 -3.74 -9.54 10.95
N GLY A 99 -4.00 -10.70 10.35
CA GLY A 99 -4.84 -11.74 10.92
C GLY A 99 -4.96 -12.94 9.98
N ASN A 100 -5.65 -13.98 10.43
CA ASN A 100 -5.89 -15.17 9.61
C ASN A 100 -7.07 -15.00 8.64
N ASN A 101 -8.01 -14.10 8.95
CA ASN A 101 -9.16 -13.75 8.12
C ASN A 101 -9.70 -12.35 8.46
N PHE A 102 -10.69 -11.88 7.72
CA PHE A 102 -11.27 -10.54 7.87
C PHE A 102 -11.87 -10.26 9.26
N HIS A 103 -12.30 -11.29 10.00
CA HIS A 103 -12.95 -11.12 11.30
C HIS A 103 -11.98 -11.07 12.47
N ASN A 104 -10.70 -11.38 12.27
CA ASN A 104 -9.68 -11.41 13.33
C ASN A 104 -8.46 -10.53 13.03
N LEU A 105 -8.62 -9.56 12.14
CA LEU A 105 -7.59 -8.56 11.88
C LEU A 105 -7.32 -7.72 13.12
N GLN A 106 -6.05 -7.62 13.50
CA GLN A 106 -5.57 -6.77 14.58
C GLN A 106 -4.63 -5.71 14.02
N GLU A 107 -4.80 -4.47 14.48
CA GLU A 107 -3.92 -3.36 14.11
C GLU A 107 -2.52 -3.58 14.68
N ILE A 108 -1.51 -3.45 13.82
CA ILE A 108 -0.11 -3.47 14.23
C ILE A 108 0.29 -2.06 14.70
N ARG A 109 1.00 -1.97 15.81
CA ARG A 109 1.50 -0.72 16.40
C ARG A 109 3.00 -0.62 16.25
#